data_AF-A0A291ISW9-F1
#
_entry.id   AF-A0A291ISW9-F1
#
_cell.length_a   1.000
_cell.length_b   1.000
_cell.length_c   1.000
_cell.angle_alpha   90.00
_cell.angle_beta   90.00
_cell.angle_gamma   90.00
#
_symmetry.space_group_name_H-M   'P 1'
#
loop_
_entity.id
_entity.type
_entity.pdbx_description
1 polymer ?
#
loop_
_entity_poly.entity_id
_entity_poly.type
_entity_poly.pdbx_seq_one_letter_code
_entity_poly.pdbx_strand_id
1 'polypeptide(L)'
;MIAKVIDIKDSTIEEEKNLVDEIVKAANSQKPIKERDLVSNNPEMKELQDVFVQNKTILEIKRGERRSDIENRIKKVYPDFKGKPKNVKNDALGQDILSLFYLKPFEALQKLGKLFNKDLYDKIFNNTYLIPQDYFYIWDFNQWMNEKINELREDLIVGQELNLEDNKKTSNSALFDQTRRWVISTLWLLLWYNKDVKDKLDVKFPSVVEIEELLDNKNDQTFLMKETEMLHPVNLTSDLKKAIIRFIDLCHKNIVTVYNKAKNKDNKSAGLAVTTFSFRRSEFMSFLKELLFDSDRLTDPLQEIVGSFLED
;
A
#
# COMPACT_ATOMS: atom_id res chain seq x y z
N MET A 1 -32.92 7.16 -20.77
CA MET A 1 -32.05 6.77 -21.88
C MET A 1 -32.95 6.13 -22.92
N ILE A 2 -33.17 6.78 -24.07
CA ILE A 2 -34.03 6.26 -25.14
C ILE A 2 -33.10 5.70 -26.21
N ALA A 3 -33.11 4.37 -26.39
CA ALA A 3 -32.40 3.74 -27.49
C ALA A 3 -33.25 3.92 -28.76
N LYS A 4 -32.63 4.48 -29.81
CA LYS A 4 -33.25 4.58 -31.13
C LYS A 4 -33.04 3.23 -31.84
N VAL A 5 -34.12 2.50 -32.07
CA VAL A 5 -34.09 1.29 -32.90
C VAL A 5 -33.95 1.76 -34.36
N ILE A 6 -32.88 1.32 -35.02
CA ILE A 6 -32.66 1.56 -36.45
C ILE A 6 -33.21 0.32 -37.16
N ASP A 7 -34.36 0.45 -37.82
CA ASP A 7 -34.84 -0.56 -38.76
C ASP A 7 -34.02 -0.43 -40.04
N ILE A 8 -33.23 -1.46 -40.35
CA ILE A 8 -32.48 -1.54 -41.61
C ILE A 8 -33.42 -2.19 -42.63
N LYS A 9 -33.98 -1.37 -43.52
CA LYS A 9 -34.65 -1.89 -44.72
C LYS A 9 -33.59 -2.16 -45.77
N ASP A 10 -33.59 -3.38 -46.32
CA ASP A 10 -32.72 -3.89 -47.37
C ASP A 10 -31.25 -4.18 -46.97
N SER A 11 -31.01 -4.85 -45.83
CA SER A 11 -29.70 -5.44 -45.51
C SER A 11 -29.53 -6.85 -46.08
N THR A 12 -28.33 -7.15 -46.58
CA THR A 12 -27.93 -8.52 -46.90
C THR A 12 -27.68 -9.34 -45.63
N ILE A 13 -27.82 -10.67 -45.71
CA ILE A 13 -27.58 -11.60 -44.57
C ILE A 13 -26.18 -11.41 -43.95
N GLU A 14 -25.19 -11.02 -44.76
CA GLU A 14 -23.81 -10.79 -44.30
C GLU A 14 -23.68 -9.47 -43.51
N GLU A 15 -24.41 -8.43 -43.90
CA GLU A 15 -24.45 -7.15 -43.18
C GLU A 15 -25.17 -7.29 -41.84
N GLU A 16 -26.23 -8.10 -41.76
CA GLU A 16 -26.90 -8.43 -40.49
C GLU A 16 -25.98 -9.20 -39.55
N LYS A 17 -25.22 -10.19 -40.06
CA LYS A 17 -24.23 -10.92 -39.25
C LYS A 17 -23.12 -10.01 -38.73
N ASN A 18 -22.58 -9.13 -39.57
CA ASN A 18 -21.56 -8.17 -39.15
C ASN A 18 -22.10 -7.19 -38.09
N LEU A 19 -23.34 -6.71 -38.24
CA LEU A 19 -23.98 -5.84 -37.26
C LEU A 19 -24.20 -6.56 -35.93
N VAL A 20 -24.70 -7.81 -35.96
CA VAL A 20 -24.85 -8.64 -34.76
C VAL A 20 -23.51 -8.87 -34.09
N ASP A 21 -22.45 -9.17 -34.84
CA ASP A 21 -21.10 -9.34 -34.31
C ASP A 21 -20.55 -8.04 -33.70
N GLU A 22 -20.81 -6.88 -34.30
CA GLU A 22 -20.45 -5.58 -33.73
C GLU A 22 -21.23 -5.29 -32.44
N ILE A 23 -22.54 -5.56 -32.42
CA ILE A 23 -23.39 -5.40 -31.23
C ILE A 23 -22.92 -6.35 -30.12
N VAL A 24 -22.63 -7.61 -30.43
CA VAL A 24 -22.14 -8.60 -29.47
C VAL A 24 -20.76 -8.20 -28.94
N LYS A 25 -19.84 -7.72 -29.80
CA LYS A 25 -18.54 -7.18 -29.37
C LYS A 25 -18.71 -5.92 -28.51
N ALA A 26 -19.61 -5.02 -28.86
CA ALA A 26 -19.89 -3.80 -28.10
C ALA A 26 -20.52 -4.11 -26.74
N ALA A 27 -21.52 -4.99 -26.69
CA ALA A 27 -22.17 -5.41 -25.46
C ALA A 27 -21.21 -6.17 -24.54
N ASN A 28 -20.38 -7.07 -25.08
CA ASN A 28 -19.37 -7.81 -24.31
C ASN A 28 -18.18 -6.94 -23.87
N SER A 29 -17.92 -5.82 -24.56
CA SER A 29 -16.84 -4.88 -24.18
C SER A 29 -17.30 -3.80 -23.20
N GLN A 30 -18.62 -3.63 -23.00
CA GLN A 30 -19.17 -2.65 -22.07
C GLN A 30 -18.93 -3.08 -20.61
N LYS A 31 -17.92 -2.48 -19.98
CA LYS A 31 -17.66 -2.69 -18.55
C LYS A 31 -18.71 -1.94 -17.72
N PRO A 32 -19.22 -2.54 -16.63
CA PRO A 32 -20.08 -1.83 -15.68
C PRO A 32 -19.39 -0.58 -15.13
N ILE A 33 -20.13 0.53 -15.05
CA ILE A 33 -19.68 1.76 -14.39
C ILE A 33 -19.49 1.45 -12.90
N LYS A 34 -18.30 1.77 -12.37
CA LYS A 34 -18.01 1.61 -10.93
C LYS A 34 -18.00 2.95 -10.21
N GLU A 35 -18.15 2.92 -8.89
CA GLU A 35 -18.09 4.11 -8.02
C GLU A 35 -16.85 4.97 -8.31
N ARG A 36 -15.68 4.33 -8.48
CA ARG A 36 -14.43 4.99 -8.91
C ARG A 36 -14.59 5.83 -10.18
N ASP A 37 -15.32 5.33 -11.17
CA ASP A 37 -15.48 6.03 -12.44
C ASP A 37 -16.37 7.28 -12.27
N LEU A 38 -17.26 7.29 -11.28
CA LEU A 38 -18.13 8.43 -10.95
C LEU A 38 -17.35 9.57 -10.29
N VAL A 39 -16.42 9.26 -9.40
CA VAL A 39 -15.63 10.25 -8.64
C VAL A 39 -14.32 10.66 -9.33
N SER A 40 -13.96 10.00 -10.44
CA SER A 40 -12.73 10.29 -11.21
C SER A 40 -12.64 11.70 -11.80
N ASN A 41 -13.76 12.44 -11.84
CA ASN A 41 -13.80 13.82 -12.32
C ASN A 41 -13.79 14.85 -11.18
N ASN A 42 -13.76 14.42 -9.93
CA ASN A 42 -13.70 15.34 -8.81
C ASN A 42 -12.37 16.11 -8.81
N PRO A 43 -12.34 17.37 -8.31
CA PRO A 43 -11.15 18.21 -8.29
C PRO A 43 -9.93 17.53 -7.66
N GLU A 44 -10.10 16.92 -6.49
CA GLU A 44 -9.06 16.21 -5.73
C GLU A 44 -8.42 15.07 -6.55
N MET A 45 -9.20 14.37 -7.37
CA MET A 45 -8.68 13.30 -8.22
C MET A 45 -7.86 13.82 -9.40
N LYS A 46 -8.23 14.99 -9.94
CA LYS A 46 -7.46 15.64 -11.01
C LYS A 46 -6.16 16.21 -10.48
N GLU A 47 -6.22 16.86 -9.32
CA GLU A 47 -5.05 17.39 -8.63
C GLU A 47 -4.05 16.29 -8.28
N LEU A 48 -4.53 15.16 -7.75
CA LEU A 48 -3.69 13.98 -7.52
C LEU A 48 -3.04 13.47 -8.81
N GLN A 49 -3.79 13.42 -9.92
CA GLN A 49 -3.24 12.99 -11.19
C GLN A 49 -2.14 13.96 -11.69
N ASP A 50 -2.30 15.26 -11.48
CA ASP A 50 -1.29 16.27 -11.82
C ASP A 50 -0.01 16.09 -10.99
N VAL A 51 -0.12 15.88 -9.67
CA VAL A 51 1.04 15.59 -8.82
C VAL A 51 1.80 14.35 -9.28
N PHE A 52 1.09 13.26 -9.61
CA PHE A 52 1.75 12.05 -10.11
C PHE A 52 2.45 12.31 -11.45
N VAL A 53 1.85 13.08 -12.35
CA VAL A 53 2.48 13.50 -13.62
C VAL A 53 3.73 14.33 -13.38
N GLN A 54 3.69 15.28 -12.44
CA GLN A 54 4.84 16.07 -12.01
C GLN A 54 5.96 15.17 -11.46
N ASN A 55 5.62 14.02 -10.89
CA ASN A 55 6.59 13.03 -10.44
C ASN A 55 6.83 11.88 -11.44
N LYS A 56 6.61 12.12 -12.74
CA LYS A 56 6.89 11.18 -13.86
C LYS A 56 6.19 9.82 -13.70
N THR A 57 5.04 9.82 -13.03
CA THR A 57 4.25 8.64 -12.70
C THR A 57 2.81 8.81 -13.20
N ILE A 58 2.18 7.71 -13.60
CA ILE A 58 0.80 7.70 -14.07
C ILE A 58 -0.10 7.25 -12.92
N LEU A 59 -1.08 8.08 -12.56
CA LEU A 59 -2.20 7.67 -11.71
C LEU A 59 -3.44 7.41 -12.59
N GLU A 60 -3.85 6.14 -12.67
CA GLU A 60 -5.08 5.71 -13.34
C GLU A 60 -6.28 5.95 -12.42
N ILE A 61 -6.89 7.13 -12.53
CA ILE A 61 -8.05 7.54 -11.72
C ILE A 61 -9.37 6.93 -12.22
N LYS A 62 -9.46 6.57 -13.51
CA LYS A 62 -10.65 5.95 -14.14
C LYS A 62 -10.30 4.69 -14.91
N ARG A 63 -11.20 3.70 -14.93
CA ARG A 63 -11.03 2.48 -15.74
C ARG A 63 -10.96 2.80 -17.23
N GLY A 64 -9.94 2.26 -17.90
CA GLY A 64 -9.80 2.41 -19.35
C GLY A 64 -9.41 3.82 -19.79
N GLU A 65 -8.93 4.65 -18.87
CA GLU A 65 -8.26 5.90 -19.21
C GLU A 65 -7.09 5.61 -20.16
N ARG A 66 -7.00 6.35 -21.26
CA ARG A 66 -5.97 6.12 -22.27
C ARG A 66 -4.62 6.51 -21.66
N ARG A 67 -3.86 5.48 -21.28
CA ARG A 67 -2.51 5.63 -20.71
C ARG A 67 -1.61 6.52 -21.57
N SER A 68 -1.74 6.44 -22.90
CA SER A 68 -1.03 7.29 -23.87
C SER A 68 -1.23 8.78 -23.60
N ASP A 69 -2.43 9.19 -23.17
CA ASP A 69 -2.76 10.59 -22.96
C ASP A 69 -2.03 11.15 -21.73
N ILE A 70 -1.93 10.34 -20.66
CA ILE A 70 -1.17 10.70 -19.45
C ILE A 70 0.34 10.64 -19.73
N GLU A 71 0.81 9.63 -20.47
CA GLU A 71 2.22 9.56 -20.89
C GLU A 71 2.62 10.78 -21.72
N ASN A 72 1.74 11.25 -22.60
CA ASN A 72 1.97 12.48 -23.38
C ASN A 72 2.00 13.72 -22.48
N ARG A 73 1.18 13.80 -21.43
CA ARG A 73 1.28 14.86 -20.41
C ARG A 73 2.64 14.84 -19.72
N ILE A 74 3.12 13.67 -19.30
CA ILE A 74 4.45 13.53 -18.70
C ILE A 74 5.55 13.97 -19.67
N LYS A 75 5.53 13.53 -20.93
CA LYS A 75 6.50 13.95 -21.94
C LYS A 75 6.46 15.44 -22.25
N LYS A 76 5.29 16.08 -22.14
CA LYS A 76 5.16 17.52 -22.31
C LYS A 76 5.80 18.29 -21.15
N VAL A 77 5.65 17.80 -19.92
CA VAL A 77 6.28 18.40 -18.73
C VAL A 77 7.78 18.08 -18.68
N TYR A 78 8.18 16.88 -19.13
CA TYR A 78 9.55 16.38 -19.14
C TYR A 78 9.96 15.86 -20.53
N PRO A 79 10.32 16.75 -21.48
CA PRO A 79 10.68 16.35 -22.85
C PRO A 79 11.84 15.36 -22.93
N ASP A 80 12.79 15.46 -22.00
CA ASP A 80 14.00 14.61 -21.95
C ASP A 80 13.77 13.28 -21.21
N PHE A 81 12.57 13.02 -20.69
CA PHE A 81 12.27 11.77 -20.01
C PHE A 81 12.18 10.61 -21.00
N LYS A 82 13.25 9.80 -21.04
CA LYS A 82 13.36 8.60 -21.90
C LYS A 82 12.81 7.32 -21.26
N GLY A 83 12.42 7.38 -19.98
CA GLY A 83 11.94 6.22 -19.23
C GLY A 83 10.49 5.84 -19.56
N LYS A 84 10.07 4.67 -19.08
CA LYS A 84 8.65 4.29 -19.04
C LYS A 84 8.07 4.73 -17.70
N PRO A 85 7.03 5.58 -17.66
CA PRO A 85 6.42 5.97 -16.39
C PRO A 85 5.89 4.75 -15.61
N LYS A 86 6.10 4.76 -14.29
CA LYS A 86 5.43 3.81 -13.38
C LYS A 86 3.92 4.07 -13.46
N ASN A 87 3.11 3.03 -13.35
CA ASN A 87 1.65 3.14 -13.43
C ASN A 87 1.00 2.65 -12.14
N VAL A 88 0.16 3.50 -11.58
CA VAL A 88 -0.47 3.33 -10.28
C VAL A 88 -1.97 3.29 -10.49
N LYS A 89 -2.60 2.24 -9.97
CA LYS A 89 -4.06 2.17 -9.93
C LYS A 89 -4.55 2.97 -8.74
N ASN A 90 -5.58 3.78 -8.91
CA ASN A 90 -6.16 4.55 -7.82
C ASN A 90 -6.63 3.68 -6.63
N ASP A 91 -7.11 2.46 -6.90
CA ASP A 91 -7.45 1.52 -5.82
C ASP A 91 -6.21 1.14 -5.00
N ALA A 92 -5.05 0.95 -5.65
CA ALA A 92 -3.80 0.59 -4.97
C ALA A 92 -3.28 1.77 -4.13
N LEU A 93 -3.37 2.99 -4.68
CA LEU A 93 -3.07 4.21 -3.92
C LEU A 93 -3.93 4.29 -2.67
N GLY A 94 -5.25 4.13 -2.79
CA GLY A 94 -6.16 4.15 -1.63
C GLY A 94 -5.86 3.07 -0.59
N GLN A 95 -5.40 1.88 -1.00
CA GLN A 95 -4.91 0.86 -0.07
C GLN A 95 -3.64 1.30 0.67
N ASP A 96 -2.73 1.99 -0.02
CA ASP A 96 -1.47 2.46 0.57
C ASP A 96 -1.73 3.58 1.59
N ILE A 97 -2.63 4.53 1.27
CA ILE A 97 -3.10 5.54 2.23
C ILE A 97 -3.75 4.88 3.45
N LEU A 98 -4.66 3.92 3.23
CA LEU A 98 -5.32 3.22 4.33
C LEU A 98 -4.32 2.43 5.21
N SER A 99 -3.30 1.86 4.59
CA SER A 99 -2.27 1.08 5.30
C SER A 99 -1.34 1.97 6.11
N LEU A 100 -0.79 3.01 5.50
CA LEU A 100 0.32 3.79 6.07
C LEU A 100 -0.16 5.02 6.84
N PHE A 101 -1.06 5.82 6.26
CA PHE A 101 -1.56 7.04 6.92
C PHE A 101 -2.56 6.71 8.03
N TYR A 102 -3.49 5.80 7.74
CA TYR A 102 -4.50 5.38 8.72
C TYR A 102 -4.09 4.21 9.60
N LEU A 103 -2.86 3.69 9.44
CA LEU A 103 -2.33 2.53 10.16
C LEU A 103 -3.25 1.29 10.09
N LYS A 104 -4.03 1.12 9.02
CA LYS A 104 -5.02 0.04 8.86
C LYS A 104 -4.60 -0.97 7.78
N PRO A 105 -3.44 -1.64 7.91
CA PRO A 105 -2.97 -2.57 6.89
C PRO A 105 -3.90 -3.78 6.73
N PHE A 106 -4.62 -4.16 7.79
CA PHE A 106 -5.62 -5.24 7.76
C PHE A 106 -6.88 -4.87 6.96
N GLU A 107 -7.33 -3.62 6.99
CA GLU A 107 -8.48 -3.16 6.18
C GLU A 107 -8.08 -2.93 4.72
N ALA A 108 -6.86 -2.44 4.50
CA ALA A 108 -6.30 -2.20 3.17
C ALA A 108 -6.37 -3.46 2.30
N LEU A 109 -6.14 -4.65 2.87
CA LEU A 109 -6.19 -5.91 2.14
C LEU A 109 -7.61 -6.31 1.66
N GLN A 110 -8.69 -5.80 2.27
CA GLN A 110 -10.06 -6.30 2.03
C GLN A 110 -10.90 -5.50 1.02
N LYS A 111 -10.52 -4.27 0.68
CA LYS A 111 -11.49 -3.23 0.27
C LYS A 111 -11.34 -2.62 -1.13
N LEU A 112 -10.62 -3.22 -2.08
CA LEU A 112 -10.42 -2.63 -3.42
C LEU A 112 -11.71 -2.09 -4.09
N GLY A 113 -12.83 -2.81 -3.97
CA GLY A 113 -14.10 -2.39 -4.56
C GLY A 113 -14.90 -1.38 -3.74
N LYS A 114 -14.59 -1.19 -2.46
CA LYS A 114 -15.34 -0.32 -1.52
C LYS A 114 -14.63 1.00 -1.20
N LEU A 115 -13.37 1.16 -1.62
CA LEU A 115 -12.58 2.39 -1.37
C LEU A 115 -13.24 3.66 -1.92
N PHE A 116 -14.11 3.52 -2.92
CA PHE A 116 -14.79 4.63 -3.59
C PHE A 116 -16.24 4.81 -3.14
N ASN A 117 -16.67 4.10 -2.10
CA ASN A 117 -17.92 4.46 -1.43
C ASN A 117 -17.73 5.82 -0.75
N LYS A 118 -18.82 6.56 -0.55
CA LYS A 118 -18.74 7.94 -0.07
C LYS A 118 -17.90 8.09 1.21
N ASP A 119 -18.18 7.27 2.22
CA ASP A 119 -17.51 7.40 3.53
C ASP A 119 -15.99 7.16 3.46
N LEU A 120 -15.54 6.11 2.75
CA LEU A 120 -14.10 5.87 2.61
C LEU A 120 -13.45 6.81 1.61
N TYR A 121 -14.18 7.24 0.58
CA TYR A 121 -13.69 8.21 -0.38
C TYR A 121 -13.43 9.56 0.28
N ASP A 122 -14.40 10.07 1.04
CA ASP A 122 -14.26 11.33 1.77
C ASP A 122 -13.12 11.22 2.78
N LYS A 123 -13.04 10.10 3.49
CA LYS A 123 -11.93 9.85 4.40
C LYS A 123 -10.57 9.83 3.67
N ILE A 124 -10.44 9.11 2.56
CA ILE A 124 -9.12 8.84 1.95
C ILE A 124 -8.68 9.96 1.03
N PHE A 125 -9.58 10.56 0.24
CA PHE A 125 -9.23 11.45 -0.87
C PHE A 125 -9.82 12.85 -0.73
N ASN A 126 -11.04 12.98 -0.21
CA ASN A 126 -11.70 14.27 0.01
C ASN A 126 -11.63 14.68 1.49
N ASN A 127 -10.40 14.80 1.98
CA ASN A 127 -10.08 15.22 3.34
C ASN A 127 -9.10 16.40 3.34
N THR A 128 -9.00 17.09 4.47
CA THR A 128 -8.09 18.24 4.65
C THR A 128 -6.79 17.87 5.37
N TYR A 129 -6.58 16.59 5.69
CA TYR A 129 -5.41 16.14 6.44
C TYR A 129 -4.20 15.89 5.53
N LEU A 130 -4.46 15.39 4.32
CA LEU A 130 -3.43 15.09 3.33
C LEU A 130 -3.49 16.11 2.20
N ILE A 131 -2.34 16.70 1.88
CA ILE A 131 -2.19 17.43 0.63
C ILE A 131 -1.87 16.45 -0.50
N PRO A 132 -2.16 16.77 -1.77
CA PRO A 132 -1.92 15.87 -2.90
C PRO A 132 -0.51 15.28 -2.99
N GLN A 133 0.51 16.05 -2.58
CA GLN A 133 1.90 15.60 -2.56
C GLN A 133 2.14 14.44 -1.58
N ASP A 134 1.43 14.41 -0.45
CA ASP A 134 1.55 13.35 0.56
C ASP A 134 1.16 11.98 -0.01
N TYR A 135 0.15 11.95 -0.89
CA TYR A 135 -0.30 10.71 -1.53
C TYR A 135 0.80 10.10 -2.40
N PHE A 136 1.53 10.94 -3.13
CA PHE A 136 2.67 10.49 -3.91
C PHE A 136 3.76 9.94 -2.99
N TYR A 137 4.04 10.63 -1.88
CA TYR A 137 5.08 10.21 -0.95
C TYR A 137 4.79 8.89 -0.24
N ILE A 138 3.55 8.71 0.22
CA ILE A 138 3.09 7.46 0.82
C ILE A 138 3.21 6.31 -0.20
N TRP A 139 2.76 6.54 -1.43
CA TRP A 139 2.86 5.55 -2.48
C TRP A 139 4.31 5.19 -2.79
N ASP A 140 5.16 6.19 -2.96
CA ASP A 140 6.55 6.01 -3.35
C ASP A 140 7.34 5.28 -2.25
N PHE A 141 7.18 5.66 -0.98
CA PHE A 141 7.76 4.94 0.14
C PHE A 141 7.33 3.47 0.14
N ASN A 142 6.04 3.20 -0.08
CA ASN A 142 5.54 1.83 -0.14
C ASN A 142 6.17 1.06 -1.32
N GLN A 143 6.34 1.68 -2.48
CA GLN A 143 7.02 1.03 -3.61
C GLN A 143 8.48 0.73 -3.28
N TRP A 144 9.20 1.72 -2.75
CA TRP A 144 10.59 1.58 -2.36
C TRP A 144 10.76 0.45 -1.34
N MET A 145 9.95 0.43 -0.26
CA MET A 145 9.98 -0.64 0.73
C MET A 145 9.65 -2.02 0.14
N ASN A 146 8.70 -2.11 -0.79
CA ASN A 146 8.38 -3.37 -1.45
C ASN A 146 9.54 -3.88 -2.32
N GLU A 147 10.18 -2.99 -3.08
CA GLU A 147 11.38 -3.30 -3.86
C GLU A 147 12.49 -3.79 -2.92
N LYS A 148 12.72 -3.11 -1.78
CA LYS A 148 13.74 -3.51 -0.80
C LYS A 148 13.45 -4.82 -0.10
N ILE A 149 12.22 -5.03 0.36
CA ILE A 149 11.82 -6.32 0.93
C ILE A 149 12.03 -7.47 -0.06
N ASN A 150 11.76 -7.24 -1.36
CA ASN A 150 11.99 -8.26 -2.39
C ASN A 150 13.48 -8.50 -2.67
N GLU A 151 14.30 -7.45 -2.78
CA GLU A 151 15.77 -7.56 -2.91
C GLU A 151 16.36 -8.34 -1.74
N LEU A 152 15.93 -8.04 -0.51
CA LEU A 152 16.46 -8.66 0.71
C LEU A 152 15.91 -10.06 0.99
N ARG A 153 14.84 -10.49 0.29
CA ARG A 153 14.22 -11.81 0.48
C ARG A 153 15.20 -12.93 0.19
N GLU A 154 16.10 -12.74 -0.76
CA GLU A 154 17.13 -13.72 -1.11
C GLU A 154 18.15 -13.88 0.05
N ASP A 155 18.54 -12.77 0.69
CA ASP A 155 19.46 -12.78 1.83
C ASP A 155 18.80 -13.31 3.13
N LEU A 156 17.53 -12.98 3.36
CA LEU A 156 16.74 -13.44 4.52
C LEU A 156 16.56 -14.98 4.52
N ILE A 157 16.45 -15.59 3.34
CA ILE A 157 16.31 -17.05 3.18
C ILE A 157 17.65 -17.77 3.43
N VAL A 158 18.78 -17.12 3.13
CA VAL A 158 20.13 -17.69 3.28
C VAL A 158 20.67 -17.53 4.71
N GLY A 159 20.31 -16.44 5.40
CA GLY A 159 20.76 -16.15 6.77
C GLY A 159 20.04 -16.94 7.88
N GLN A 160 18.97 -17.67 7.55
CA GLN A 160 18.33 -18.60 8.48
C GLN A 160 18.42 -20.02 7.95
N GLU A 161 19.32 -20.82 8.52
CA GLU A 161 19.00 -22.23 8.77
C GLU A 161 17.81 -22.26 9.73
N LEU A 162 16.61 -21.98 9.22
CA LEU A 162 15.38 -22.35 9.87
C LEU A 162 15.40 -23.89 9.88
N ASN A 163 15.93 -24.44 10.97
CA ASN A 163 15.77 -25.83 11.35
C ASN A 163 14.27 -26.05 11.61
N LEU A 164 13.55 -26.19 10.51
CA LEU A 164 12.13 -26.48 10.45
C LEU A 164 12.06 -27.83 9.78
N GLU A 165 12.11 -28.86 10.62
CA GLU A 165 11.76 -30.21 10.24
C GLU A 165 10.48 -30.19 9.39
N ASP A 166 10.69 -30.62 8.15
CA ASP A 166 9.80 -31.17 7.16
C ASP A 166 8.42 -30.50 6.93
N ASN A 167 8.24 -30.05 5.68
CA ASN A 167 6.99 -29.61 5.03
C ASN A 167 6.40 -28.21 5.36
N LYS A 168 7.15 -27.29 5.98
CA LYS A 168 6.66 -25.92 6.33
C LYS A 168 7.13 -24.73 5.47
N LYS A 169 7.96 -24.93 4.43
CA LYS A 169 8.50 -23.82 3.59
C LYS A 169 7.42 -22.96 2.90
N THR A 170 6.26 -23.54 2.54
CA THR A 170 5.14 -22.83 1.90
C THR A 170 4.33 -21.93 2.84
N SER A 171 4.30 -22.25 4.14
CA SER A 171 3.53 -21.48 5.15
C SER A 171 4.20 -20.17 5.52
N ASN A 172 5.52 -20.15 5.67
CA ASN A 172 6.25 -18.95 6.12
C ASN A 172 6.37 -17.89 5.02
N SER A 173 6.60 -18.31 3.77
CA SER A 173 6.54 -17.39 2.62
C SER A 173 5.15 -16.77 2.48
N ALA A 174 4.09 -17.57 2.58
CA ALA A 174 2.73 -17.07 2.49
C ALA A 174 2.42 -16.11 3.66
N LEU A 175 2.86 -16.41 4.88
CA LEU A 175 2.67 -15.54 6.03
C LEU A 175 3.38 -14.20 5.82
N PHE A 176 4.65 -14.24 5.42
CA PHE A 176 5.46 -13.06 5.13
C PHE A 176 4.81 -12.16 4.06
N ASP A 177 4.35 -12.76 2.96
CA ASP A 177 3.69 -12.01 1.88
C ASP A 177 2.37 -11.39 2.35
N GLN A 178 1.58 -12.11 3.14
CA GLN A 178 0.30 -11.64 3.66
C GLN A 178 0.45 -10.56 4.76
N THR A 179 1.55 -10.58 5.51
CA THR A 179 1.82 -9.60 6.58
C THR A 179 2.79 -8.51 6.16
N ARG A 180 3.23 -8.47 4.90
CA ARG A 180 4.16 -7.45 4.39
C ARG A 180 3.69 -6.03 4.69
N ARG A 181 2.40 -5.75 4.49
CA ARG A 181 1.80 -4.44 4.82
C ARG A 181 1.89 -4.09 6.30
N TRP A 182 1.88 -5.08 7.21
CA TRP A 182 2.07 -4.83 8.63
C TRP A 182 3.48 -4.32 8.90
N VAL A 183 4.49 -4.94 8.29
CA VAL A 183 5.90 -4.55 8.42
C VAL A 183 6.12 -3.14 7.89
N ILE A 184 5.66 -2.83 6.67
CA ILE A 184 5.84 -1.52 6.05
C ILE A 184 5.11 -0.44 6.86
N SER A 185 3.87 -0.69 7.30
CA SER A 185 3.10 0.29 8.09
C SER A 185 3.72 0.54 9.46
N THR A 186 4.34 -0.47 10.05
CA THR A 186 5.04 -0.34 11.33
C THR A 186 6.32 0.46 11.19
N LEU A 187 7.10 0.22 10.14
CA LEU A 187 8.28 1.03 9.86
C LEU A 187 7.90 2.49 9.60
N TRP A 188 6.86 2.72 8.80
CA TRP A 188 6.33 4.06 8.54
C TRP A 188 5.94 4.78 9.83
N LEU A 189 5.17 4.11 10.70
CA LEU A 189 4.81 4.63 12.03
C LEU A 189 6.05 5.02 12.84
N LEU A 190 7.06 4.16 12.89
CA LEU A 190 8.26 4.36 13.71
C LEU A 190 9.16 5.48 13.17
N LEU A 191 9.37 5.54 11.86
CA LEU A 191 10.12 6.62 11.21
C LEU A 191 9.45 7.97 11.48
N TRP A 192 8.13 8.02 11.32
CA TRP A 192 7.39 9.25 11.56
C TRP A 192 7.41 9.65 13.03
N TYR A 193 7.17 8.72 13.95
CA TYR A 193 7.15 8.99 15.39
C TYR A 193 8.50 9.53 15.90
N ASN A 194 9.59 9.22 15.18
CA ASN A 194 10.94 9.66 15.50
C ASN A 194 11.43 10.85 14.66
N LYS A 195 10.59 11.44 13.81
CA LYS A 195 10.98 12.53 12.89
C LYS A 195 11.50 13.78 13.62
N ASP A 196 10.93 14.11 14.77
CA ASP A 196 11.32 15.29 15.56
C ASP A 196 12.50 15.02 16.51
N VAL A 197 13.05 13.79 16.51
CA VAL A 197 14.21 13.41 17.34
C VAL A 197 15.54 13.60 16.58
N LYS A 198 15.50 14.38 15.50
CA LYS A 198 16.60 14.65 14.56
C LYS A 198 17.97 14.90 15.19
N ASP A 199 18.00 15.48 16.38
CA ASP A 199 19.24 15.92 17.02
C ASP A 199 19.77 14.99 18.13
N LYS A 200 19.08 13.88 18.47
CA LYS A 200 19.41 13.11 19.70
C LYS A 200 19.63 11.60 19.55
N LEU A 201 19.35 10.99 18.39
CA LEU A 201 19.41 9.52 18.18
C LEU A 201 18.62 8.70 19.23
N ASP A 202 17.80 9.36 20.06
CA ASP A 202 17.06 8.76 21.15
C ASP A 202 15.72 8.27 20.62
N VAL A 203 15.68 7.02 20.20
CA VAL A 203 14.49 6.42 19.61
C VAL A 203 13.38 6.34 20.66
N LYS A 204 12.24 6.94 20.33
CA LYS A 204 11.01 6.83 21.09
C LYS A 204 10.06 5.84 20.44
N PHE A 205 9.29 5.15 21.28
CA PHE A 205 8.23 4.27 20.85
C PHE A 205 6.87 4.83 21.30
N PRO A 206 5.82 4.72 20.47
CA PRO A 206 4.48 5.09 20.89
C PRO A 206 3.97 4.12 21.96
N SER A 207 3.26 4.65 22.94
CA SER A 207 2.54 3.87 23.95
C SER A 207 1.40 3.07 23.31
N VAL A 208 0.91 2.05 24.03
CA VAL A 208 -0.25 1.25 23.57
C VAL A 208 -1.46 2.14 23.33
N VAL A 209 -1.68 3.12 24.20
CA VAL A 209 -2.83 4.03 24.12
C VAL A 209 -2.76 4.88 22.86
N GLU A 210 -1.59 5.46 22.55
CA GLU A 210 -1.38 6.26 21.34
C GLU A 210 -1.61 5.43 20.07
N ILE A 211 -1.14 4.18 20.04
CA ILE A 211 -1.39 3.27 18.91
C ILE A 211 -2.89 2.98 18.76
N GLU A 212 -3.59 2.71 19.85
CA GLU A 212 -5.03 2.44 19.83
C GLU A 212 -5.84 3.65 19.35
N GLU A 213 -5.45 4.86 19.78
CA GLU A 213 -6.04 6.12 19.33
C GLU A 213 -5.80 6.40 17.84
N LEU A 214 -4.59 6.15 17.35
CA LEU A 214 -4.25 6.28 15.92
C LEU A 214 -5.11 5.34 15.07
N LEU A 215 -5.26 4.08 15.49
CA LEU A 215 -6.07 3.08 14.78
C LEU A 215 -7.57 3.38 14.79
N ASP A 216 -8.06 3.92 15.91
CA ASP A 216 -9.44 4.37 16.03
C ASP A 216 -9.70 5.68 15.29
N ASN A 217 -8.63 6.40 14.86
CA ASN A 217 -8.71 7.73 14.25
C ASN A 217 -9.34 8.75 15.21
N LYS A 218 -9.04 8.64 16.51
CA LYS A 218 -9.59 9.51 17.56
C LYS A 218 -8.85 10.83 17.70
N ASN A 219 -7.58 10.87 17.29
CA ASN A 219 -6.78 12.09 17.23
C ASN A 219 -6.84 12.66 15.81
N ASP A 220 -7.05 13.98 15.69
CA ASP A 220 -6.94 14.69 14.41
C ASP A 220 -5.57 14.35 13.81
N GLN A 221 -5.58 13.59 12.71
CA GLN A 221 -4.38 13.07 12.05
C GLN A 221 -3.49 14.16 11.44
N THR A 222 -3.79 15.44 11.71
CA THR A 222 -2.97 16.63 11.48
C THR A 222 -1.52 16.52 11.93
N PHE A 223 -1.17 15.59 12.84
CA PHE A 223 0.20 15.45 13.31
C PHE A 223 1.10 14.71 12.29
N LEU A 224 0.53 13.92 11.35
CA LEU A 224 1.30 12.91 10.63
C LEU A 224 2.20 13.40 9.48
N MET A 225 1.98 14.57 8.86
CA MET A 225 2.68 14.87 7.59
C MET A 225 3.03 16.33 7.33
N LYS A 226 3.11 17.22 8.34
CA LYS A 226 3.23 18.66 8.03
C LYS A 226 4.47 19.10 7.24
N GLU A 227 5.56 18.33 7.16
CA GLU A 227 6.75 18.73 6.40
C GLU A 227 7.65 17.53 6.00
N THR A 228 7.16 16.55 5.24
CA THR A 228 8.06 15.53 4.67
C THR A 228 8.56 15.95 3.30
N GLU A 229 9.70 16.65 3.25
CA GLU A 229 10.62 16.43 2.14
C GLU A 229 11.03 14.95 2.23
N MET A 230 10.73 14.20 1.18
CA MET A 230 10.65 12.75 1.30
C MET A 230 12.02 12.12 1.55
N LEU A 231 12.06 11.32 2.62
CA LEU A 231 13.07 10.34 2.98
C LEU A 231 13.26 9.29 1.88
N HIS A 232 14.03 9.65 0.85
CA HIS A 232 14.56 8.72 -0.14
C HIS A 232 16.03 8.44 0.19
N PRO A 233 16.36 7.32 0.85
CA PRO A 233 17.75 6.93 0.98
C PRO A 233 18.21 6.45 -0.38
N VAL A 234 18.85 7.35 -1.12
CA VAL A 234 19.51 7.06 -2.39
C VAL A 234 20.88 6.49 -2.02
N ASN A 235 21.10 5.21 -2.34
CA ASN A 235 22.25 4.40 -1.95
C ASN A 235 22.20 3.89 -0.51
N LEU A 236 21.39 2.85 -0.29
CA LEU A 236 21.44 2.06 0.93
C LEU A 236 22.88 1.61 1.21
N THR A 237 23.49 2.17 2.27
CA THR A 237 24.77 1.71 2.80
C THR A 237 24.66 0.24 3.20
N SER A 238 25.80 -0.47 3.26
CA SER A 238 25.79 -1.87 3.74
C SER A 238 25.15 -1.99 5.12
N ASP A 239 25.34 -0.98 5.98
CA ASP A 239 24.85 -1.01 7.35
C ASP A 239 23.35 -0.72 7.43
N LEU A 240 22.83 0.24 6.65
CA LEU A 240 21.39 0.46 6.55
C LEU A 240 20.66 -0.78 5.99
N LYS A 241 21.27 -1.48 5.02
CA LYS A 241 20.73 -2.77 4.53
C LYS A 241 20.63 -3.79 5.66
N LYS A 242 21.68 -3.95 6.46
CA LYS A 242 21.68 -4.88 7.60
C LYS A 242 20.64 -4.48 8.63
N ALA A 243 20.50 -3.19 8.94
CA ALA A 243 19.51 -2.68 9.88
C ALA A 243 18.07 -3.00 9.44
N ILE A 244 17.76 -2.76 8.16
CA ILE A 244 16.45 -3.09 7.57
C ILE A 244 16.21 -4.60 7.58
N ILE A 245 17.21 -5.43 7.24
CA ILE A 245 17.11 -6.90 7.32
C ILE A 245 16.78 -7.34 8.76
N ARG A 246 17.52 -6.82 9.75
CA ARG A 246 17.28 -7.14 11.17
C ARG A 246 15.88 -6.73 11.62
N PHE A 247 15.41 -5.55 11.21
CA PHE A 247 14.05 -5.08 11.49
C PHE A 247 12.99 -6.02 10.88
N ILE A 248 13.13 -6.38 9.60
CA ILE A 248 12.20 -7.27 8.91
C ILE A 248 12.18 -8.67 9.56
N ASP A 249 13.35 -9.21 9.89
CA ASP A 249 13.47 -10.49 10.57
C ASP A 249 12.79 -10.49 11.94
N LEU A 250 13.05 -9.46 12.75
CA LEU A 250 12.39 -9.28 14.05
C LEU A 250 10.87 -9.22 13.90
N CYS A 251 10.38 -8.46 12.92
CA CYS A 251 8.95 -8.41 12.61
C CYS A 251 8.41 -9.80 12.25
N HIS A 252 9.12 -10.55 11.41
CA HIS A 252 8.68 -11.88 10.98
C HIS A 252 8.62 -12.87 12.15
N LYS A 253 9.64 -12.91 13.01
CA LYS A 253 9.67 -13.74 14.22
C LYS A 253 8.50 -13.43 15.15
N ASN A 254 8.18 -12.15 15.33
CA ASN A 254 7.05 -11.71 16.14
C ASN A 254 5.72 -12.09 15.50
N ILE A 255 5.57 -11.91 14.18
CA ILE A 255 4.39 -12.35 13.42
C ILE A 255 4.16 -13.86 13.56
N VAL A 256 5.21 -14.68 13.46
CA VAL A 256 5.12 -16.14 13.64
C VAL A 256 4.67 -16.49 15.06
N THR A 257 5.20 -15.80 16.06
CA THR A 257 4.81 -15.98 17.47
C THR A 257 3.33 -15.66 17.68
N VAL A 258 2.87 -14.50 17.21
CA VAL A 258 1.47 -14.07 17.30
C VAL A 258 0.55 -15.02 16.53
N TYR A 259 0.95 -15.45 15.33
CA TYR A 259 0.18 -16.42 14.53
C TYR A 259 0.03 -17.76 15.23
N ASN A 260 1.09 -18.31 15.80
CA ASN A 260 1.03 -19.58 16.54
C ASN A 260 0.15 -19.46 17.79
N LYS A 261 0.23 -18.34 18.53
CA LYS A 261 -0.66 -18.05 19.67
C LYS A 261 -2.13 -18.00 19.21
N ALA A 262 -2.43 -17.29 18.12
CA ALA A 262 -3.78 -17.17 17.57
C ALA A 262 -4.31 -18.53 17.09
N LYS A 263 -3.50 -19.30 16.36
CA LYS A 263 -3.84 -20.63 15.86
C LYS A 263 -4.18 -21.61 16.99
N ASN A 264 -3.44 -21.57 18.10
CA ASN A 264 -3.67 -22.43 19.26
C ASN A 264 -4.93 -22.00 20.05
N LYS A 265 -5.29 -20.71 20.02
CA LYS A 265 -6.46 -20.17 20.71
C LYS A 265 -7.78 -20.50 19.99
N ASP A 266 -7.74 -20.68 18.66
CA ASP A 266 -8.95 -20.75 17.83
C ASP A 266 -9.74 -22.07 17.97
N ASN A 267 -9.29 -23.07 18.77
CA ASN A 267 -9.94 -24.34 19.18
C ASN A 267 -10.73 -25.15 18.11
N LYS A 268 -10.71 -24.73 16.86
CA LYS A 268 -11.39 -25.33 15.72
C LYS A 268 -10.44 -26.28 15.02
N SER A 269 -10.96 -27.44 14.64
CA SER A 269 -10.24 -28.55 13.98
C SER A 269 -9.52 -28.17 12.67
N ALA A 270 -9.77 -26.98 12.10
CA ALA A 270 -9.11 -26.50 10.89
C ALA A 270 -7.92 -25.52 11.11
N GLY A 271 -7.72 -24.99 12.32
CA GLY A 271 -6.73 -23.94 12.60
C GLY A 271 -6.99 -22.62 11.87
N LEU A 272 -6.32 -21.54 12.30
CA LEU A 272 -6.41 -20.23 11.64
C LEU A 272 -5.62 -20.24 10.31
N ALA A 273 -6.27 -19.92 9.20
CA ALA A 273 -5.60 -19.77 7.92
C ALA A 273 -4.75 -18.48 7.88
N VAL A 274 -3.55 -18.56 7.27
CA VAL A 274 -2.62 -17.44 7.10
C VAL A 274 -3.27 -16.23 6.44
N THR A 275 -4.10 -16.44 5.42
CA THR A 275 -4.84 -15.36 4.75
C THR A 275 -5.80 -14.67 5.70
N THR A 276 -6.48 -15.42 6.57
CA THR A 276 -7.42 -14.85 7.55
C THR A 276 -6.70 -14.10 8.66
N PHE A 277 -5.49 -14.52 9.02
CA PHE A 277 -4.69 -13.89 10.07
C PHE A 277 -4.35 -12.43 9.76
N SER A 278 -3.86 -12.13 8.55
CA SER A 278 -3.44 -10.77 8.16
C SER A 278 -4.59 -9.74 8.10
N PHE A 279 -5.83 -10.23 8.08
CA PHE A 279 -7.05 -9.44 8.04
C PHE A 279 -7.59 -9.01 9.40
N ARG A 280 -7.06 -9.52 10.50
CA ARG A 280 -7.63 -9.27 11.82
C ARG A 280 -6.88 -8.17 12.56
N ARG A 281 -7.63 -7.16 13.02
CA ARG A 281 -7.12 -6.01 13.80
C ARG A 281 -6.46 -6.45 15.11
N SER A 282 -7.07 -7.41 15.82
CA SER A 282 -6.58 -7.90 17.12
C SER A 282 -5.17 -8.51 17.00
N GLU A 283 -4.90 -9.21 15.91
CA GLU A 283 -3.64 -9.87 15.63
C GLU A 283 -2.58 -8.85 15.22
N PHE A 284 -2.94 -7.83 14.41
CA PHE A 284 -2.06 -6.70 14.14
C PHE A 284 -1.69 -5.93 15.43
N MET A 285 -2.66 -5.70 16.32
CA MET A 285 -2.40 -5.09 17.63
C MET A 285 -1.50 -5.94 18.51
N SER A 286 -1.70 -7.25 18.52
CA SER A 286 -0.86 -8.18 19.27
C SER A 286 0.57 -8.16 18.73
N PHE A 287 0.74 -8.09 17.41
CA PHE A 287 2.02 -7.91 16.77
C PHE A 287 2.71 -6.60 17.18
N LEU A 288 2.01 -5.45 17.14
CA LEU A 288 2.60 -4.18 17.58
C LEU A 288 2.98 -4.22 19.06
N LYS A 289 2.13 -4.80 19.92
CA LYS A 289 2.42 -4.93 21.36
C LYS A 289 3.64 -5.81 21.62
N GLU A 290 3.76 -6.94 20.91
CA GLU A 290 4.93 -7.83 21.07
C GLU A 290 6.20 -7.21 20.47
N LEU A 291 6.10 -6.46 19.37
CA LEU A 291 7.25 -5.84 18.73
C LEU A 291 7.80 -4.63 19.49
N LEU A 292 6.92 -3.74 19.96
CA LEU A 292 7.33 -2.45 20.52
C LEU A 292 7.64 -2.50 22.02
N PHE A 293 7.09 -3.49 22.74
CA PHE A 293 7.24 -3.59 24.20
C PHE A 293 8.18 -4.74 24.63
N ASP A 294 8.82 -5.40 23.66
CA ASP A 294 10.05 -6.22 23.83
C ASP A 294 11.25 -5.41 23.28
N SER A 295 11.38 -4.16 23.77
CA SER A 295 12.02 -3.02 23.11
C SER A 295 13.55 -3.10 22.94
N ASP A 296 14.22 -3.92 23.75
CA ASP A 296 15.69 -3.99 23.73
C ASP A 296 16.23 -4.49 22.38
N ARG A 297 15.43 -5.26 21.63
CA ARG A 297 15.83 -5.82 20.33
C ARG A 297 15.54 -4.89 19.15
N LEU A 298 14.63 -3.94 19.32
CA LEU A 298 14.18 -3.05 18.26
C LEU A 298 14.96 -1.73 18.23
N THR A 299 15.53 -1.34 19.37
CA THR A 299 16.23 -0.06 19.55
C THR A 299 17.41 0.07 18.58
N ASP A 300 18.36 -0.88 18.55
CA ASP A 300 19.55 -0.76 17.68
C ASP A 300 19.19 -0.74 16.19
N PRO A 301 18.38 -1.68 15.64
CA PRO A 301 18.00 -1.62 14.23
C PRO A 301 17.24 -0.35 13.87
N LEU A 302 16.35 0.14 14.75
CA LEU A 302 15.60 1.35 14.49
C LEU A 302 16.46 2.60 14.59
N GLN A 303 17.41 2.67 15.52
CA GLN A 303 18.38 3.76 15.62
C GLN A 303 19.24 3.87 14.37
N GLU A 304 19.77 2.75 13.87
CA GLU A 304 20.55 2.73 12.62
C GLU A 304 19.70 3.17 11.42
N ILE A 305 18.45 2.70 11.35
CA ILE A 305 17.51 3.12 10.31
C ILE A 305 17.23 4.62 10.41
N VAL A 306 16.71 5.08 11.55
CA VAL A 306 16.36 6.49 11.79
C VAL A 306 17.57 7.38 11.52
N GLY A 307 18.73 7.08 12.10
CA GLY A 307 19.97 7.84 11.86
C GLY A 307 20.31 7.96 10.37
N SER A 308 20.25 6.86 9.61
CA SER A 308 20.56 6.91 8.17
C SER A 308 19.55 7.69 7.34
N PHE A 309 18.29 7.76 7.77
CA PHE A 309 17.28 8.58 7.12
C PHE A 309 17.42 10.08 7.46
N LEU A 310 18.17 10.43 8.51
CA LEU A 310 18.35 11.82 8.96
C LEU A 310 19.63 12.50 8.44
N GLU A 311 20.55 11.73 7.86
CA GLU A 311 21.86 12.22 7.38
C GLU A 311 21.84 12.79 5.94
N ASP A 312 20.71 12.72 5.23
CA ASP A 312 20.47 13.29 3.89
C ASP A 312 19.55 14.54 3.94
#